data_AF-A0A4Y2RSZ1-F1
#
_entry.id   AF-A0A4Y2RSZ1-F1
#
_cell.length_a   1.000
_cell.length_b   1.000
_cell.length_c   1.000
_cell.angle_alpha   90.00
_cell.angle_beta   90.00
_cell.angle_gamma   90.00
#
_symmetry.space_group_name_H-M   'P 1'
#
loop_
_entity.id
_entity.type
_entity.pdbx_description
1 polymer ?
#
loop_
_entity_poly.entity_id
_entity_poly.type
_entity_poly.pdbx_seq_one_letter_code
_entity_poly.pdbx_strand_id
1 'polypeptide(L)'
;MENSGYTLVNGKYILKSGTDFQRFSKITLTFNSSSVDVQIENIAVTSKYDPDPALDEELEKYKSVVDGKMDEVLGEFSVDLDGRFASIRTQETNLGNFICDIMLSATHSDVALLNSGTLRSDRIHPKGPFTMRDLVTILPMMDSLLVVSISGEQLHKALENGVSQYPKLEGRFPQVSGMTFAFDPTKPPGKRVDPQYIKIGDEYLDFSQQYRLVTKAYLCQGKDGYDSLKNCETLMTEEECPELCTIVQNHFHAIKILTGAVQHKTNHRQSLLCLSRRHSAVRVLEEVGKFQVHKSTDHRDVTDSHQTLPAIVDEVEKVQCRLQPKVEGRILIMTEEVHSKLEMERNDFCNCKVAIIYETDGETIPVM
;
A
#
# COMPACT_ATOMS: atom_id res chain seq x y z
N MET A 1 -12.15 -32.93 -13.45
CA MET A 1 -12.78 -32.74 -14.78
C MET A 1 -11.75 -32.05 -15.63
N GLU A 2 -11.28 -32.71 -16.68
CA GLU A 2 -10.24 -32.19 -17.58
C GLU A 2 -10.69 -30.86 -18.19
N ASN A 3 -9.96 -29.81 -17.89
CA ASN A 3 -10.24 -28.47 -18.40
C ASN A 3 -9.70 -28.43 -19.84
N SER A 4 -10.53 -28.76 -20.83
CA SER A 4 -10.18 -28.94 -22.24
C SER A 4 -9.56 -27.72 -22.94
N GLY A 5 -9.37 -26.59 -22.24
CA GLY A 5 -8.71 -25.38 -22.75
C GLY A 5 -9.53 -24.59 -23.79
N TYR A 6 -10.73 -25.08 -24.13
CA TYR A 6 -11.68 -24.42 -25.01
C TYR A 6 -13.13 -24.74 -24.61
N THR A 7 -14.04 -23.87 -25.05
CA THR A 7 -15.49 -23.97 -24.88
C THR A 7 -16.17 -23.75 -26.24
N LEU A 8 -17.20 -24.54 -26.55
CA LEU A 8 -18.01 -24.35 -27.76
C LEU A 8 -19.23 -23.48 -27.43
N VAL A 9 -19.38 -22.33 -28.10
CA VAL A 9 -20.52 -21.42 -27.93
C VAL A 9 -21.10 -21.10 -29.31
N ASN A 10 -22.37 -21.44 -29.53
CA ASN A 10 -23.09 -21.22 -30.80
C ASN A 10 -22.34 -21.79 -32.03
N GLY A 11 -21.76 -22.99 -31.90
CA GLY A 11 -21.00 -23.63 -32.98
C GLY A 11 -19.62 -23.00 -33.26
N LYS A 12 -19.15 -22.08 -32.40
CA LYS A 12 -17.83 -21.47 -32.49
C LYS A 12 -16.95 -21.94 -31.33
N TYR A 13 -15.72 -22.32 -31.63
CA TYR A 13 -14.71 -22.61 -30.61
C TYR A 13 -14.20 -21.31 -30.00
N ILE A 14 -14.32 -21.18 -28.68
CA ILE A 14 -13.71 -20.11 -27.88
C ILE A 14 -12.61 -20.74 -27.05
N LEU A 15 -11.37 -20.29 -27.22
CA LEU A 15 -10.21 -20.87 -26.54
C LEU A 15 -9.30 -19.78 -25.96
N LYS A 16 -8.59 -20.13 -24.89
CA LYS A 16 -7.54 -19.29 -24.30
C LYS A 16 -6.30 -20.16 -24.05
N SER A 17 -5.19 -19.79 -24.68
CA SER A 17 -3.91 -20.48 -24.56
C SER A 17 -3.19 -20.11 -23.26
N GLY A 18 -3.73 -20.56 -22.12
CA GLY A 18 -3.06 -20.45 -20.81
C GLY A 18 -2.61 -19.03 -20.42
N THR A 19 -1.51 -18.97 -19.67
CA THR A 19 -0.82 -17.75 -19.20
C THR A 19 0.69 -18.04 -19.10
N ASP A 20 1.50 -16.98 -19.17
CA ASP A 20 2.96 -17.02 -18.96
C ASP A 20 3.70 -18.02 -19.86
N PHE A 21 3.19 -18.26 -21.07
CA PHE A 21 3.75 -19.21 -22.05
C PHE A 21 3.95 -20.64 -21.54
N GLN A 22 3.34 -21.02 -20.41
CA GLN A 22 3.42 -22.38 -19.89
C GLN A 22 2.69 -23.40 -20.77
N ARG A 23 1.78 -22.91 -21.62
CA ARG A 23 0.95 -23.72 -22.51
C ARG A 23 0.66 -22.96 -23.79
N PHE A 24 0.56 -23.66 -24.91
CA PHE A 24 0.04 -23.10 -26.16
C PHE A 24 -0.98 -24.06 -26.80
N SER A 25 -1.94 -23.50 -27.54
CA SER A 25 -2.95 -24.28 -28.25
C SER A 25 -2.52 -24.47 -29.70
N LYS A 26 -2.42 -25.73 -30.13
CA LYS A 26 -2.22 -26.09 -31.54
C LYS A 26 -3.59 -26.38 -32.16
N ILE A 27 -3.97 -25.57 -33.15
CA ILE A 27 -5.23 -25.68 -33.87
C ILE A 27 -4.93 -26.21 -35.26
N THR A 28 -5.44 -27.39 -35.57
CA THR A 28 -5.34 -27.98 -36.91
C THR A 28 -6.70 -27.87 -37.60
N LEU A 29 -6.73 -27.15 -38.72
CA LEU A 29 -7.91 -26.99 -39.56
C LEU A 29 -7.79 -27.88 -40.79
N THR A 30 -8.72 -28.80 -40.96
CA THR A 30 -8.80 -29.66 -42.14
C THR A 30 -10.02 -29.26 -42.96
N PHE A 31 -9.78 -28.76 -44.17
CA PHE A 31 -10.84 -28.26 -45.05
C PHE A 31 -11.36 -29.40 -45.95
N ASN A 32 -12.63 -29.76 -45.78
CA ASN A 32 -13.36 -30.68 -46.65
C ASN A 32 -14.31 -29.88 -47.55
N SER A 33 -14.84 -30.52 -48.61
CA SER A 33 -15.66 -29.88 -49.66
C SER A 33 -16.88 -29.11 -49.13
N SER A 34 -17.37 -29.44 -47.93
CA SER A 34 -18.57 -28.84 -47.32
C SER A 34 -18.44 -28.56 -45.82
N SER A 35 -17.28 -28.82 -45.20
CA SER A 35 -17.09 -28.62 -43.75
C SER A 35 -15.62 -28.41 -43.41
N VAL A 36 -15.36 -27.80 -42.25
CA VAL A 36 -14.01 -27.70 -41.67
C VAL A 36 -13.97 -28.57 -40.42
N ASP A 37 -13.09 -29.57 -40.40
CA ASP A 37 -12.77 -30.30 -39.18
C ASP A 37 -11.73 -29.52 -38.38
N VAL A 38 -11.96 -29.40 -37.07
CA VAL A 38 -11.15 -28.56 -36.17
C VAL A 38 -10.66 -29.42 -35.03
N GLN A 39 -9.35 -29.62 -34.97
CA GLN A 39 -8.68 -30.33 -33.87
C GLN A 39 -7.89 -29.33 -33.03
N ILE A 40 -8.12 -29.35 -31.72
CA ILE A 40 -7.47 -28.45 -30.76
C ILE A 40 -6.69 -29.29 -29.77
N GLU A 41 -5.37 -29.13 -29.76
CA GLU A 41 -4.46 -29.77 -28.81
C GLU A 41 -3.86 -28.70 -27.88
N ASN A 42 -3.81 -29.00 -26.58
CA ASN A 42 -3.20 -28.12 -25.59
C ASN A 42 -1.82 -28.68 -25.21
N ILE A 43 -0.77 -27.97 -25.65
CA ILE A 43 0.62 -28.40 -25.45
C ILE A 43 1.20 -27.64 -24.26
N ALA A 44 1.66 -28.36 -23.25
CA ALA A 44 2.36 -27.79 -22.10
C ALA A 44 3.85 -27.65 -22.41
N VAL A 45 4.39 -26.45 -22.23
CA VAL A 45 5.83 -26.18 -22.33
C VAL A 45 6.46 -26.66 -21.03
N THR A 46 7.26 -27.73 -21.15
CA THR A 46 7.93 -28.38 -20.01
C THR A 46 9.38 -28.68 -20.42
N SER A 47 10.19 -29.16 -19.47
CA SER A 47 11.56 -29.61 -19.72
C SER A 47 11.69 -30.79 -20.68
N LYS A 48 10.57 -31.31 -21.23
CA LYS A 48 10.55 -32.31 -22.28
C LYS A 48 11.03 -31.76 -23.64
N TYR A 49 10.93 -30.45 -23.86
CA TYR A 49 11.34 -29.82 -25.10
C TYR A 49 12.68 -29.11 -24.88
N ASP A 50 13.68 -29.46 -25.70
CA ASP A 50 14.97 -28.79 -25.65
C ASP A 50 14.84 -27.35 -26.16
N PRO A 51 15.53 -26.38 -25.52
CA PRO A 51 15.64 -25.02 -26.05
C PRO A 51 16.28 -25.01 -27.45
N ASP A 52 15.83 -24.10 -28.32
CA ASP A 52 16.49 -23.89 -29.61
C ASP A 52 17.89 -23.29 -29.38
N PRO A 53 18.97 -23.93 -29.87
CA PRO A 53 20.33 -23.48 -29.55
C PRO A 53 20.67 -22.07 -30.05
N ALA A 54 20.10 -21.65 -31.19
CA ALA A 54 20.37 -20.32 -31.75
C ALA A 54 19.66 -19.24 -30.92
N LEU A 55 18.41 -19.50 -30.52
CA LEU A 55 17.66 -18.62 -29.64
C LEU A 55 18.29 -18.55 -28.24
N ASP A 56 18.79 -19.68 -27.72
CA ASP A 56 19.44 -19.73 -26.40
C ASP A 56 20.74 -18.93 -26.39
N GLU A 57 21.58 -19.04 -27.43
CA GLU A 57 22.81 -18.24 -27.55
C GLU A 57 22.52 -16.73 -27.66
N GLU A 58 21.47 -16.36 -28.39
CA GLU A 58 21.03 -14.96 -28.49
C GLU A 58 20.49 -14.46 -27.15
N LEU A 59 19.68 -15.29 -26.46
CA LEU A 59 19.10 -14.97 -25.17
C LEU A 59 20.17 -14.78 -24.07
N GLU A 60 21.23 -15.58 -24.06
CA GLU A 60 22.33 -15.45 -23.09
C GLU A 60 23.05 -14.08 -23.17
N LYS A 61 23.16 -13.51 -24.38
CA LYS A 61 23.74 -12.16 -24.56
C LYS A 61 22.91 -11.10 -23.84
N TYR A 62 21.59 -11.21 -23.87
CA TYR A 62 20.69 -10.28 -23.18
C TYR A 62 20.57 -10.58 -21.69
N LYS A 63 20.51 -11.87 -21.30
CA LYS A 63 20.43 -12.31 -19.90
C LYS A 63 21.59 -11.76 -19.08
N SER A 64 22.83 -11.91 -19.53
CA SER A 64 24.01 -11.45 -18.78
C SER A 64 23.99 -9.95 -18.43
N VAL A 65 23.49 -9.10 -19.34
CA VAL A 65 23.34 -7.65 -19.11
C VAL A 65 22.21 -7.35 -18.13
N VAL A 66 21.10 -8.09 -18.24
CA VAL A 66 19.92 -7.92 -17.37
C VAL A 66 20.23 -8.43 -15.96
N ASP A 67 20.86 -9.59 -15.84
CA ASP A 67 21.17 -10.23 -14.56
C ASP A 67 22.07 -9.35 -13.69
N GLY A 68 23.09 -8.71 -14.28
CA GLY A 68 23.94 -7.78 -13.55
C GLY A 68 23.17 -6.60 -12.92
N LYS A 69 22.12 -6.10 -13.58
CA LYS A 69 21.25 -5.06 -13.01
C LYS A 69 20.25 -5.63 -12.01
N MET A 70 19.74 -6.83 -12.25
CA MET A 70 18.78 -7.49 -11.36
C MET A 70 19.39 -7.88 -10.03
N ASP A 71 20.69 -8.18 -9.99
CA ASP A 71 21.39 -8.58 -8.77
C ASP A 71 21.90 -7.38 -7.94
N GLU A 72 21.61 -6.14 -8.37
CA GLU A 72 21.92 -4.95 -7.58
C GLU A 72 21.15 -4.96 -6.25
N VAL A 73 21.87 -4.84 -5.13
CA VAL A 73 21.28 -4.70 -3.80
C VAL A 73 20.78 -3.27 -3.59
N LEU A 74 19.47 -3.14 -3.42
CA LEU A 74 18.79 -1.88 -3.14
C LEU A 74 18.88 -1.47 -1.67
N GLY A 75 18.74 -2.44 -0.77
CA GLY A 75 18.78 -2.24 0.67
C GLY A 75 18.86 -3.56 1.42
N GLU A 76 18.91 -3.49 2.74
CA GLU A 76 19.01 -4.66 3.61
C GLU A 76 17.87 -4.64 4.64
N PHE A 77 16.96 -5.61 4.56
CA PHE A 77 15.85 -5.72 5.51
C PHE A 77 16.27 -6.51 6.75
N SER A 78 15.81 -6.07 7.91
CA SER A 78 16.05 -6.80 9.18
C SER A 78 14.97 -7.84 9.51
N VAL A 79 13.92 -7.92 8.68
CA VAL A 79 12.76 -8.82 8.83
C VAL A 79 12.36 -9.39 7.48
N ASP A 80 11.70 -10.54 7.49
CA ASP A 80 11.14 -11.15 6.30
C ASP A 80 9.94 -10.34 5.80
N LEU A 81 9.74 -10.24 4.48
CA LEU A 81 8.60 -9.56 3.86
C LEU A 81 7.58 -10.60 3.36
N ASP A 82 6.36 -10.56 3.87
CA ASP A 82 5.31 -11.50 3.44
C ASP A 82 4.59 -10.99 2.18
N GLY A 83 4.96 -11.56 1.02
CA GLY A 83 4.33 -11.31 -0.28
C GLY A 83 3.53 -12.49 -0.82
N ARG A 84 3.13 -13.45 0.03
CA ARG A 84 2.32 -14.61 -0.38
C ARG A 84 0.90 -14.18 -0.71
N PHE A 85 0.31 -14.73 -1.77
CA PHE A 85 -1.07 -14.44 -2.15
C PHE A 85 -2.07 -14.83 -1.07
N ALA A 86 -1.79 -15.89 -0.32
CA ALA A 86 -2.61 -16.33 0.80
C ALA A 86 -2.76 -15.25 1.88
N SER A 87 -1.71 -14.47 2.14
CA SER A 87 -1.70 -13.39 3.14
C SER A 87 -2.10 -12.05 2.53
N ILE A 88 -1.39 -11.61 1.48
CA ILE A 88 -1.49 -10.24 0.97
C ILE A 88 -2.84 -9.88 0.37
N ARG A 89 -3.64 -10.91 -0.01
CA ARG A 89 -4.99 -10.75 -0.57
C ARG A 89 -6.10 -10.99 0.45
N THR A 90 -5.78 -11.21 1.72
CA THR A 90 -6.75 -11.54 2.77
C THR A 90 -6.53 -10.77 4.07
N GLN A 91 -5.33 -10.25 4.29
CA GLN A 91 -4.95 -9.55 5.51
C GLN A 91 -3.85 -8.50 5.24
N GLU A 92 -3.60 -7.67 6.24
CA GLU A 92 -2.45 -6.78 6.27
C GLU A 92 -1.14 -7.57 6.22
N THR A 93 -0.18 -7.06 5.46
CA THR A 93 1.19 -7.59 5.40
C THR A 93 2.19 -6.47 5.58
N ASN A 94 3.36 -6.79 6.12
CA ASN A 94 4.43 -5.81 6.24
C ASN A 94 4.96 -5.36 4.87
N LEU A 95 4.93 -6.22 3.85
CA LEU A 95 5.25 -5.82 2.47
C LEU A 95 4.24 -4.79 1.94
N GLY A 96 2.93 -5.05 2.11
CA GLY A 96 1.88 -4.11 1.70
C GLY A 96 2.02 -2.76 2.41
N ASN A 97 2.27 -2.78 3.73
CA ASN A 97 2.52 -1.57 4.50
C ASN A 97 3.72 -0.78 4.00
N PHE A 98 4.84 -1.46 3.74
CA PHE A 98 6.05 -0.85 3.22
C PHE A 98 5.79 -0.10 1.90
N ILE A 99 5.14 -0.76 0.94
CA ILE A 99 4.84 -0.14 -0.36
C ILE A 99 3.86 1.02 -0.23
N CYS A 100 2.77 0.86 0.54
CA CYS A 100 1.78 1.92 0.74
C CYS A 100 2.35 3.12 1.51
N ASP A 101 3.29 2.91 2.43
CA ASP A 101 3.99 4.00 3.13
C ASP A 101 4.86 4.83 2.18
N ILE A 102 5.54 4.18 1.24
CA ILE A 102 6.33 4.88 0.21
C ILE A 102 5.40 5.68 -0.72
N MET A 103 4.27 5.10 -1.15
CA MET A 103 3.26 5.82 -1.94
C MET A 103 2.79 7.09 -1.22
N LEU A 104 2.44 6.97 0.06
CA LEU A 104 1.97 8.08 0.89
C LEU A 104 3.04 9.19 1.00
N SER A 105 4.28 8.78 1.27
CA SER A 105 5.42 9.71 1.42
C SER A 105 5.80 10.40 0.11
N ALA A 106 5.81 9.68 -1.00
CA ALA A 106 6.25 10.20 -2.30
C ALA A 106 5.26 11.21 -2.89
N THR A 107 3.99 11.15 -2.50
CA THR A 107 2.91 11.98 -3.05
C THR A 107 2.34 13.00 -2.06
N HIS A 108 2.81 12.99 -0.81
CA HIS A 108 2.29 13.83 0.28
C HIS A 108 0.76 13.72 0.40
N SER A 109 0.25 12.50 0.36
CA SER A 109 -1.18 12.20 0.47
C SER A 109 -1.58 11.90 1.90
N ASP A 110 -2.88 12.01 2.20
CA ASP A 110 -3.44 11.69 3.52
C ASP A 110 -3.59 10.18 3.68
N VAL A 111 -3.98 9.52 2.59
CA VAL A 111 -4.20 8.07 2.54
C VAL A 111 -3.64 7.44 1.27
N ALA A 112 -3.24 6.18 1.39
CA ALA A 112 -2.83 5.34 0.27
C ALA A 112 -3.70 4.09 0.23
N LEU A 113 -4.17 3.72 -0.96
CA LEU A 113 -4.87 2.47 -1.22
C LEU A 113 -4.25 1.78 -2.44
N LEU A 114 -3.80 0.55 -2.23
CA LEU A 114 -3.24 -0.31 -3.28
C LEU A 114 -3.98 -1.64 -3.32
N ASN A 115 -4.55 -2.03 -4.46
CA ASN A 115 -5.10 -3.37 -4.61
C ASN A 115 -3.95 -4.41 -4.60
N SER A 116 -4.07 -5.42 -3.73
CA SER A 116 -3.08 -6.48 -3.51
C SER A 116 -2.72 -7.29 -4.75
N GLY A 117 -3.59 -7.27 -5.77
CA GLY A 117 -3.31 -7.82 -7.10
C GLY A 117 -2.08 -7.21 -7.77
N THR A 118 -1.62 -6.05 -7.31
CA THR A 118 -0.38 -5.40 -7.75
C THR A 118 0.88 -6.14 -7.31
N LEU A 119 0.85 -6.80 -6.16
CA LEU A 119 2.01 -7.40 -5.51
C LEU A 119 2.06 -8.88 -5.91
N ARG A 120 3.02 -9.26 -6.77
CA ARG A 120 2.96 -10.51 -7.57
C ARG A 120 3.92 -11.62 -7.15
N SER A 121 4.71 -11.42 -6.08
CA SER A 121 5.84 -12.32 -5.79
C SER A 121 5.48 -13.71 -5.28
N ASP A 122 4.30 -13.87 -4.67
CA ASP A 122 3.76 -15.11 -4.06
C ASP A 122 4.75 -15.90 -3.20
N ARG A 123 5.54 -15.19 -2.40
CA ARG A 123 6.59 -15.78 -1.56
C ARG A 123 6.87 -14.91 -0.35
N ILE A 124 7.61 -15.48 0.59
CA ILE A 124 8.30 -14.70 1.63
C ILE A 124 9.64 -14.27 1.05
N HIS A 125 9.95 -12.98 1.09
CA HIS A 125 11.30 -12.49 0.81
C HIS A 125 12.07 -12.48 2.13
N PRO A 126 13.17 -13.23 2.24
CA PRO A 126 13.90 -13.35 3.50
C PRO A 126 14.52 -12.02 3.90
N LYS A 127 14.71 -11.82 5.20
CA LYS A 127 15.56 -10.76 5.72
C LYS A 127 16.97 -10.85 5.13
N GLY A 128 17.64 -9.71 5.05
CA GLY A 128 18.95 -9.54 4.45
C GLY A 128 18.87 -8.73 3.15
N PRO A 129 19.77 -8.99 2.19
CA PRO A 129 19.88 -8.17 0.99
C PRO A 129 18.62 -8.28 0.13
N PHE A 130 18.06 -7.14 -0.24
CA PHE A 130 16.93 -7.02 -1.14
C PHE A 130 17.39 -6.43 -2.46
N THR A 131 17.17 -7.16 -3.53
CA THR A 131 17.72 -6.88 -4.86
C THR A 131 16.71 -6.23 -5.79
N MET A 132 17.19 -5.69 -6.91
CA MET A 132 16.32 -5.28 -8.02
C MET A 132 15.46 -6.45 -8.53
N ARG A 133 15.98 -7.68 -8.52
CA ARG A 133 15.24 -8.89 -8.87
C ARG A 133 14.04 -9.11 -7.94
N ASP A 134 14.22 -8.91 -6.63
CA ASP A 134 13.14 -9.03 -5.65
C ASP A 134 12.07 -7.96 -5.89
N LEU A 135 12.50 -6.72 -6.13
CA LEU A 135 11.59 -5.61 -6.45
C LEU A 135 10.76 -5.88 -7.70
N VAL A 136 11.39 -6.26 -8.80
CA VAL A 136 10.70 -6.57 -10.08
C VAL A 136 9.82 -7.81 -9.95
N THR A 137 10.20 -8.77 -9.10
CA THR A 137 9.35 -9.93 -8.78
C THR A 137 8.08 -9.52 -8.02
N ILE A 138 8.17 -8.52 -7.14
CA ILE A 138 7.01 -7.98 -6.40
C ILE A 138 6.16 -7.08 -7.31
N LEU A 139 6.78 -6.16 -8.04
CA LEU A 139 6.16 -5.15 -8.91
C LEU A 139 6.60 -5.34 -10.37
N PRO A 140 6.10 -6.38 -11.06
CA PRO A 140 6.52 -6.68 -12.44
C PRO A 140 5.93 -5.73 -13.48
N MET A 141 4.91 -4.95 -13.10
CA MET A 141 4.19 -4.03 -14.00
C MET A 141 4.64 -2.59 -13.77
N MET A 142 4.61 -1.80 -14.85
CA MET A 142 4.74 -0.34 -14.76
C MET A 142 3.37 0.22 -14.37
N ASP A 143 3.19 0.40 -13.07
CA ASP A 143 1.96 0.89 -12.47
C ASP A 143 2.09 2.39 -12.16
N SER A 144 1.46 3.22 -13.00
CA SER A 144 1.39 4.67 -12.81
C SER A 144 0.47 5.02 -11.64
N LEU A 145 0.95 5.92 -10.80
CA LEU A 145 0.20 6.44 -9.65
C LEU A 145 -0.55 7.71 -10.04
N LEU A 146 -1.56 8.07 -9.26
CA LEU A 146 -2.18 9.40 -9.27
C LEU A 146 -2.66 9.75 -7.87
N VAL A 147 -2.90 11.04 -7.66
CA VAL A 147 -3.53 11.54 -6.44
C VAL A 147 -4.89 12.12 -6.79
N VAL A 148 -5.92 11.68 -6.08
CA VAL A 148 -7.29 12.16 -6.25
C VAL A 148 -7.85 12.74 -4.95
N SER A 149 -8.77 13.69 -5.07
CA SER A 149 -9.62 14.16 -3.99
C SER A 149 -10.79 13.20 -3.83
N ILE A 150 -10.90 12.56 -2.66
CA ILE A 150 -11.94 11.57 -2.36
C ILE A 150 -12.74 11.97 -1.13
N SER A 151 -14.07 11.89 -1.21
CA SER A 151 -14.90 12.10 -0.02
C SER A 151 -14.84 10.90 0.92
N GLY A 152 -15.09 11.11 2.21
CA GLY A 152 -15.18 9.99 3.16
C GLY A 152 -16.20 8.93 2.75
N GLU A 153 -17.31 9.33 2.13
CA GLU A 153 -18.29 8.39 1.56
C GLU A 153 -17.71 7.53 0.43
N GLN A 154 -16.98 8.12 -0.51
CA GLN A 154 -16.35 7.40 -1.61
C GLN A 154 -15.26 6.45 -1.11
N LEU A 155 -14.51 6.89 -0.10
CA LEU A 155 -13.48 6.08 0.54
C LEU A 155 -14.08 4.86 1.26
N HIS A 156 -15.18 5.04 2.01
CA HIS A 156 -15.92 3.93 2.63
C HIS A 156 -16.38 2.91 1.58
N LYS A 157 -16.96 3.37 0.46
CA LYS A 157 -17.36 2.50 -0.66
C LYS A 157 -16.18 1.75 -1.29
N ALA A 158 -15.02 2.39 -1.40
CA ALA A 158 -13.81 1.75 -1.92
C ALA A 158 -13.35 0.61 -0.99
N LEU A 159 -13.36 0.82 0.33
CA LEU A 159 -13.02 -0.20 1.32
C LEU A 159 -14.02 -1.37 1.30
N GLU A 160 -15.31 -1.10 1.22
CA GLU A 160 -16.36 -2.11 1.06
C GLU A 160 -16.14 -2.99 -0.19
N ASN A 161 -15.79 -2.37 -1.33
CA ASN A 161 -15.42 -3.14 -2.53
C ASN A 161 -14.17 -4.00 -2.27
N GLY A 162 -13.15 -3.43 -1.64
CA GLY A 162 -11.89 -4.09 -1.35
C GLY A 162 -12.07 -5.42 -0.61
N VAL A 163 -12.97 -5.47 0.37
CA VAL A 163 -13.24 -6.69 1.16
C VAL A 163 -14.44 -7.51 0.66
N SER A 164 -15.09 -7.10 -0.43
CA SER A 164 -16.36 -7.70 -0.92
C SER A 164 -16.25 -9.17 -1.33
N GLN A 165 -15.09 -9.62 -1.83
CA GLN A 165 -14.88 -11.00 -2.28
C GLN A 165 -14.14 -11.87 -1.26
N TYR A 166 -13.77 -11.32 -0.10
CA TYR A 166 -13.17 -12.09 0.99
C TYR A 166 -14.06 -13.31 1.34
N PRO A 167 -13.48 -14.52 1.58
CA PRO A 167 -12.04 -14.84 1.69
C PRO A 167 -11.37 -15.29 0.38
N LYS A 168 -11.99 -15.08 -0.79
CA LYS A 168 -11.34 -15.42 -2.07
C LYS A 168 -10.06 -14.60 -2.23
N LEU A 169 -9.02 -15.21 -2.79
CA LEU A 169 -7.72 -14.57 -3.07
C LEU A 169 -7.78 -13.62 -4.29
N GLU A 170 -8.81 -12.77 -4.33
CA GLU A 170 -9.02 -11.77 -5.37
C GLU A 170 -8.03 -10.61 -5.21
N GLY A 171 -7.52 -10.10 -6.33
CA GLY A 171 -6.55 -9.01 -6.33
C GLY A 171 -7.09 -7.68 -5.79
N ARG A 172 -8.43 -7.55 -5.65
CA ARG A 172 -9.07 -6.32 -5.18
C ARG A 172 -8.81 -6.00 -3.71
N PHE A 173 -8.41 -6.96 -2.88
CA PHE A 173 -8.19 -6.72 -1.45
C PHE A 173 -7.18 -5.59 -1.23
N PRO A 174 -7.47 -4.58 -0.40
CA PRO A 174 -6.64 -3.39 -0.29
C PRO A 174 -5.49 -3.61 0.70
N GLN A 175 -4.30 -3.12 0.35
CA GLN A 175 -3.26 -2.73 1.31
C GLN A 175 -3.34 -1.20 1.47
N VAL A 176 -3.09 -0.69 2.68
CA VAL A 176 -3.36 0.72 3.01
C VAL A 176 -2.24 1.38 3.82
N SER A 177 -2.16 2.70 3.72
CA SER A 177 -1.38 3.57 4.61
C SER A 177 -2.11 4.87 4.89
N GLY A 178 -1.82 5.52 6.02
CA GLY A 178 -2.50 6.75 6.46
C GLY A 178 -3.92 6.53 6.98
N MET A 179 -4.39 5.27 7.03
CA MET A 179 -5.71 4.92 7.56
C MET A 179 -5.67 3.58 8.30
N THR A 180 -6.69 3.37 9.14
CA THR A 180 -7.01 2.06 9.73
C THR A 180 -8.49 1.76 9.54
N PHE A 181 -8.84 0.50 9.30
CA PHE A 181 -10.25 0.08 9.26
C PHE A 181 -10.43 -1.36 9.75
N ALA A 182 -11.64 -1.67 10.18
CA ALA A 182 -12.05 -3.02 10.51
C ALA A 182 -13.18 -3.50 9.58
N PHE A 183 -13.20 -4.79 9.26
CA PHE A 183 -14.26 -5.40 8.47
C PHE A 183 -14.75 -6.73 9.05
N ASP A 184 -16.05 -6.98 8.93
CA ASP A 184 -16.73 -8.20 9.36
C ASP A 184 -17.04 -9.09 8.14
N PRO A 185 -16.33 -10.22 7.97
CA PRO A 185 -16.56 -11.11 6.82
C PRO A 185 -17.87 -11.89 6.91
N THR A 186 -18.53 -11.93 8.07
CA THR A 186 -19.83 -12.61 8.26
C THR A 186 -20.99 -11.82 7.66
N LYS A 187 -20.81 -10.50 7.48
CA LYS A 187 -21.79 -9.60 6.84
C LYS A 187 -21.77 -9.74 5.32
N PRO A 188 -22.91 -9.46 4.64
CA PRO A 188 -22.98 -9.48 3.19
C PRO A 188 -22.04 -8.43 2.57
N PRO A 189 -21.48 -8.68 1.37
CA PRO A 189 -20.66 -7.70 0.65
C PRO A 189 -21.37 -6.33 0.54
N GLY A 190 -20.63 -5.24 0.75
CA GLY A 190 -21.18 -3.88 0.79
C GLY A 190 -21.73 -3.46 2.16
N LYS A 191 -21.65 -4.33 3.17
CA LYS A 191 -21.97 -4.02 4.57
C LYS A 191 -20.92 -4.60 5.54
N ARG A 192 -19.70 -4.83 5.06
CA ARG A 192 -18.63 -5.48 5.84
C ARG A 192 -17.84 -4.48 6.66
N VAL A 193 -17.72 -3.24 6.22
CA VAL A 193 -16.91 -2.20 6.85
C VAL A 193 -17.82 -1.25 7.62
N ASP A 194 -17.71 -1.26 8.95
CA ASP A 194 -18.42 -0.28 9.78
C ASP A 194 -17.67 1.06 9.74
N PRO A 195 -18.28 2.15 9.23
CA PRO A 195 -17.60 3.43 9.11
C PRO A 195 -17.19 4.05 10.45
N GLN A 196 -17.80 3.63 11.57
CA GLN A 196 -17.44 4.12 12.90
C GLN A 196 -16.04 3.70 13.34
N TYR A 197 -15.47 2.68 12.70
CA TYR A 197 -14.14 2.15 13.00
C TYR A 197 -13.14 2.42 11.87
N ILE A 198 -13.42 3.39 11.00
CA ILE A 198 -12.45 3.90 10.04
C ILE A 198 -11.78 5.12 10.65
N LYS A 199 -10.44 5.11 10.69
CA LYS A 199 -9.62 6.27 11.06
C LYS A 199 -8.75 6.70 9.89
N ILE A 200 -8.60 8.00 9.72
CA ILE A 200 -7.69 8.68 8.79
C ILE A 200 -6.68 9.44 9.65
N GLY A 201 -5.43 8.98 9.66
CA GLY A 201 -4.47 9.36 10.70
C GLY A 201 -5.05 9.07 12.09
N ASP A 202 -5.14 10.11 12.91
CA ASP A 202 -5.64 10.00 14.29
C ASP A 202 -7.14 10.31 14.44
N GLU A 203 -7.81 10.70 13.36
CA GLU A 203 -9.21 11.12 13.40
C GLU A 203 -10.12 10.07 12.77
N TYR A 204 -11.35 9.98 13.28
CA TYR A 204 -12.37 9.12 12.69
C TYR A 204 -12.88 9.71 11.39
N LEU A 205 -13.23 8.84 10.44
CA LEU A 205 -13.72 9.22 9.12
C LEU A 205 -14.89 10.21 9.22
N ASP A 206 -14.78 11.32 8.50
CA ASP A 206 -15.88 12.23 8.20
C ASP A 206 -16.33 12.01 6.75
N PHE A 207 -17.60 11.65 6.58
CA PHE A 207 -18.19 11.36 5.27
C PHE A 207 -18.17 12.56 4.31
N SER A 208 -18.24 13.78 4.84
CA SER A 208 -18.30 15.02 4.07
C SER A 208 -16.92 15.61 3.76
N GLN A 209 -15.90 15.21 4.53
CA GLN A 209 -14.54 15.68 4.34
C GLN A 209 -13.91 15.09 3.06
N GLN A 210 -13.10 15.91 2.40
CA GLN A 210 -12.27 15.51 1.26
C GLN A 210 -10.87 15.14 1.76
N TYR A 211 -10.35 14.02 1.25
CA TYR A 211 -9.02 13.51 1.57
C TYR A 211 -8.19 13.37 0.30
N ARG A 212 -6.87 13.56 0.40
CA ARG A 212 -5.93 13.24 -0.68
C ARG A 212 -5.62 11.75 -0.67
N LEU A 213 -6.10 11.03 -1.68
CA LEU A 213 -5.83 9.61 -1.87
C LEU A 213 -4.82 9.39 -2.99
N VAL A 214 -3.69 8.76 -2.66
CA VAL A 214 -2.81 8.16 -3.66
C VAL A 214 -3.24 6.73 -3.97
N THR A 215 -3.37 6.43 -5.25
CA THR A 215 -3.70 5.09 -5.75
C THR A 215 -3.19 4.91 -7.18
N LYS A 216 -3.53 3.78 -7.82
CA LYS A 216 -3.14 3.49 -9.21
C LYS A 216 -4.16 4.01 -10.21
N ALA A 217 -3.68 4.42 -11.38
CA ALA A 217 -4.52 4.77 -12.55
C ALA A 217 -5.57 3.71 -12.85
N TYR A 218 -5.16 2.45 -12.80
CA TYR A 218 -6.03 1.28 -12.97
C TYR A 218 -7.27 1.33 -12.07
N LEU A 219 -7.12 1.70 -10.79
CA LEU A 219 -8.22 1.74 -9.83
C LEU A 219 -9.12 2.96 -10.03
N CYS A 220 -8.55 4.12 -10.38
CA CYS A 220 -9.34 5.30 -10.75
C CYS A 220 -10.13 5.12 -12.05
N GLN A 221 -9.79 4.15 -12.90
CA GLN A 221 -10.65 3.75 -14.02
C GLN A 221 -11.79 2.79 -13.61
N GLY A 222 -11.98 2.58 -12.30
CA GLY A 222 -12.96 1.68 -11.67
C GLY A 222 -12.74 0.20 -11.98
N LYS A 223 -11.50 -0.20 -12.27
CA LYS A 223 -11.14 -1.61 -12.41
C LYS A 223 -11.12 -2.28 -11.03
N ASP A 224 -11.15 -3.61 -11.00
CA ASP A 224 -11.30 -4.42 -9.77
C ASP A 224 -12.54 -4.08 -8.90
N GLY A 225 -13.54 -3.40 -9.49
CA GLY A 225 -14.77 -2.98 -8.81
C GLY A 225 -14.66 -1.66 -8.03
N TYR A 226 -13.55 -0.93 -8.16
CA TYR A 226 -13.34 0.37 -7.51
C TYR A 226 -14.09 1.51 -8.21
N ASP A 227 -15.35 1.29 -8.59
CA ASP A 227 -16.18 2.25 -9.32
C ASP A 227 -16.36 3.58 -8.57
N SER A 228 -16.25 3.58 -7.24
CA SER A 228 -16.30 4.79 -6.42
C SER A 228 -15.18 5.80 -6.74
N LEU A 229 -14.10 5.36 -7.37
CA LEU A 229 -12.93 6.19 -7.70
C LEU A 229 -13.02 6.88 -9.08
N LYS A 230 -13.97 6.48 -9.95
CA LYS A 230 -14.04 6.95 -11.35
C LYS A 230 -14.22 8.46 -11.54
N ASN A 231 -14.94 9.08 -10.60
CA ASN A 231 -15.34 10.48 -10.70
C ASN A 231 -14.70 11.34 -9.62
N CYS A 232 -13.62 10.87 -9.00
CA CYS A 232 -12.83 11.68 -8.08
C CYS A 232 -12.07 12.75 -8.86
N GLU A 233 -11.95 13.95 -8.29
CA GLU A 233 -11.16 15.02 -8.88
C GLU A 233 -9.67 14.65 -8.83
N THR A 234 -8.99 14.65 -9.97
CA THR A 234 -7.55 14.38 -10.03
C THR A 234 -6.77 15.61 -9.55
N LEU A 235 -6.00 15.43 -8.47
CA LEU A 235 -5.12 16.46 -7.89
C LEU A 235 -3.70 16.38 -8.44
N MET A 236 -3.24 15.17 -8.79
CA MET A 236 -1.99 14.92 -9.51
C MET A 236 -2.23 13.81 -10.52
N THR A 237 -1.87 14.06 -11.77
CA THR A 237 -2.06 13.15 -12.91
C THR A 237 -1.00 12.06 -12.97
N GLU A 238 -1.21 11.07 -13.84
CA GLU A 238 -0.25 9.99 -14.13
C GLU A 238 1.09 10.51 -14.66
N GLU A 239 1.11 11.68 -15.31
CA GLU A 239 2.33 12.31 -15.83
C GLU A 239 3.10 13.06 -14.73
N GLU A 240 2.41 13.55 -13.70
CA GLU A 240 2.99 14.26 -12.56
C GLU A 240 3.46 13.31 -11.45
N CYS A 241 2.85 12.12 -11.38
CA CYS A 241 3.19 11.10 -10.41
C CYS A 241 4.23 10.13 -10.96
N PRO A 242 5.31 9.84 -10.21
CA PRO A 242 6.25 8.79 -10.59
C PRO A 242 5.62 7.39 -10.53
N GLU A 243 6.11 6.50 -11.39
CA GLU A 243 5.78 5.07 -11.39
C GLU A 243 6.04 4.40 -10.04
N LEU A 244 5.19 3.43 -9.67
CA LEU A 244 5.27 2.74 -8.37
C LEU A 244 6.64 2.10 -8.11
N CYS A 245 7.21 1.43 -9.11
CA CYS A 245 8.53 0.79 -8.98
C CYS A 245 9.65 1.84 -8.81
N THR A 246 9.50 3.01 -9.43
CA THR A 246 10.45 4.12 -9.35
C THR A 246 10.43 4.78 -7.97
N ILE A 247 9.26 4.99 -7.36
CA ILE A 247 9.22 5.55 -6.00
C ILE A 247 9.86 4.63 -4.96
N VAL A 248 9.75 3.31 -5.14
CA VAL A 248 10.40 2.34 -4.25
C VAL A 248 11.92 2.39 -4.43
N GLN A 249 12.43 2.45 -5.66
CA GLN A 249 13.87 2.65 -5.91
C GLN A 249 14.37 3.97 -5.34
N ASN A 250 13.63 5.07 -5.54
CA ASN A 250 13.96 6.38 -5.00
C ASN A 250 13.97 6.37 -3.47
N HIS A 251 13.08 5.61 -2.83
CA HIS A 251 13.08 5.44 -1.38
C HIS A 251 14.37 4.78 -0.88
N PHE A 252 14.82 3.69 -1.52
CA PHE A 252 16.11 3.07 -1.20
C PHE A 252 17.28 4.01 -1.46
N HIS A 253 17.25 4.77 -2.56
CA HIS A 253 18.27 5.77 -2.85
C HIS A 253 18.33 6.84 -1.75
N ALA A 254 17.18 7.35 -1.31
CA ALA A 254 17.10 8.32 -0.22
C ALA A 254 17.64 7.76 1.11
N ILE A 255 17.38 6.48 1.42
CA ILE A 255 17.99 5.82 2.59
C ILE A 255 19.52 5.76 2.44
N LYS A 256 20.06 5.41 1.27
CA LYS A 256 21.52 5.42 1.01
C LYS A 256 22.13 6.81 1.24
N ILE A 257 21.42 7.87 0.86
CA ILE A 257 21.81 9.27 1.12
C ILE A 257 21.82 9.55 2.62
N LEU A 258 20.72 9.24 3.33
CA LEU A 258 20.58 9.57 4.75
C LEU A 258 21.52 8.78 5.67
N THR A 259 21.85 7.55 5.30
CA THR A 259 22.81 6.71 6.02
C THR A 259 24.27 7.07 5.73
N GLY A 260 24.52 8.00 4.80
CA GLY A 260 25.86 8.41 4.41
C GLY A 260 26.59 7.41 3.51
N ALA A 261 25.89 6.39 3.00
CA ALA A 261 26.43 5.45 2.02
C ALA A 261 26.74 6.13 0.68
N VAL A 262 26.07 7.26 0.39
CA VAL A 262 26.35 8.15 -0.75
C VAL A 262 26.80 9.51 -0.23
N GLN A 263 28.00 9.96 -0.61
CA GLN A 263 28.53 11.26 -0.21
C GLN A 263 27.93 12.40 -1.05
N HIS A 264 27.42 13.45 -0.39
CA HIS A 264 26.97 14.67 -1.04
C HIS A 264 27.83 15.87 -0.65
N LYS A 265 27.92 16.85 -1.56
CA LYS A 265 28.71 18.09 -1.36
C LYS A 265 28.01 19.10 -0.43
N THR A 266 26.73 18.90 -0.10
CA THR A 266 25.90 19.86 0.65
C THR A 266 25.33 19.23 1.91
N ASN A 267 25.22 20.02 2.99
CA ASN A 267 24.61 19.60 4.25
C ASN A 267 23.06 19.73 4.29
N HIS A 268 22.43 20.26 3.23
CA HIS A 268 20.97 20.31 3.12
C HIS A 268 20.41 18.94 2.75
N ARG A 269 19.43 18.44 3.51
CA ARG A 269 18.70 17.19 3.23
C ARG A 269 17.19 17.41 3.36
N GLN A 270 16.42 16.75 2.49
CA GLN A 270 14.96 16.74 2.56
C GLN A 270 14.51 15.56 3.43
N SER A 271 13.55 15.83 4.32
CA SER A 271 13.01 14.87 5.27
C SER A 271 12.24 13.74 4.58
N LEU A 272 12.41 12.49 5.04
CA LEU A 272 11.63 11.33 4.57
C LEU A 272 10.26 11.19 5.26
N LEU A 273 9.99 11.99 6.29
CA LEU A 273 8.72 11.94 7.00
C LEU A 273 7.64 12.76 6.30
N CYS A 274 6.54 12.09 5.94
CA CYS A 274 5.34 12.75 5.47
C CYS A 274 4.70 13.61 6.57
N LEU A 275 4.07 14.72 6.19
CA LEU A 275 3.43 15.68 7.11
C LEU A 275 2.35 15.05 8.00
N SER A 276 1.59 14.07 7.50
CA SER A 276 0.57 13.35 8.28
C SER A 276 1.16 12.64 9.49
N ARG A 277 2.33 11.99 9.34
CA ARG A 277 3.07 11.37 10.45
C ARG A 277 3.72 12.41 11.38
N ARG A 278 3.98 13.63 10.91
CA ARG A 278 4.45 14.72 11.79
C ARG A 278 3.35 15.16 12.76
N HIS A 279 2.10 15.27 12.31
CA HIS A 279 0.99 15.61 13.21
C HIS A 279 0.71 14.52 14.25
N SER A 280 0.76 13.23 13.87
CA SER A 280 0.64 12.14 14.83
C SER A 280 1.83 12.07 15.79
N ALA A 281 3.06 12.27 15.31
CA ALA A 281 4.21 12.39 16.19
C ALA A 281 4.07 13.57 17.16
N VAL A 282 3.51 14.71 16.72
CA VAL A 282 3.20 15.87 17.57
C VAL A 282 2.06 15.60 18.56
N ARG A 283 1.03 14.84 18.21
CA ARG A 283 -0.02 14.43 19.17
C ARG A 283 0.48 13.43 20.19
N VAL A 284 1.29 12.45 19.78
CA VAL A 284 2.03 11.57 20.72
C VAL A 284 2.92 12.42 21.64
N LEU A 285 3.49 13.52 21.15
CA LEU A 285 4.22 14.48 21.98
C LEU A 285 3.33 15.25 22.97
N GLU A 286 2.11 15.63 22.58
CA GLU A 286 1.12 16.25 23.48
C GLU A 286 0.64 15.28 24.58
N GLU A 287 0.46 14.00 24.25
CA GLU A 287 0.00 12.96 25.18
C GLU A 287 1.12 12.46 26.11
N VAL A 288 2.39 12.45 25.66
CA VAL A 288 3.53 11.95 26.45
C VAL A 288 4.23 13.05 27.29
N GLY A 289 3.99 14.35 27.03
CA GLY A 289 4.66 15.39 27.81
C GLY A 289 4.12 16.82 27.67
N LYS A 290 3.48 17.29 28.74
CA LYS A 290 3.24 18.69 29.16
C LYS A 290 3.91 19.78 28.30
N PHE A 291 3.19 20.34 27.33
CA PHE A 291 3.43 21.70 26.87
C PHE A 291 2.38 22.64 27.49
N GLN A 292 2.70 23.20 28.66
CA GLN A 292 2.14 24.51 28.97
C GLN A 292 2.92 25.53 28.13
N VAL A 293 2.24 26.18 27.18
CA VAL A 293 2.74 27.40 26.54
C VAL A 293 2.73 28.51 27.60
N HIS A 294 3.71 28.49 28.50
CA HIS A 294 4.01 29.66 29.32
C HIS A 294 4.91 30.57 28.50
N LYS A 295 4.37 31.71 28.08
CA LYS A 295 5.19 32.90 27.81
C LYS A 295 5.87 33.25 29.14
N SER A 296 7.13 32.90 29.29
CA SER A 296 7.94 33.42 30.39
C SER A 296 9.21 34.05 29.85
N THR A 297 9.26 35.38 29.97
CA THR A 297 10.49 36.08 30.30
C THR A 297 11.10 35.49 31.57
N ASP A 298 12.43 35.47 31.57
CA ASP A 298 13.37 35.30 32.67
C ASP A 298 13.96 33.91 33.01
N HIS A 299 15.28 34.01 33.18
CA HIS A 299 16.30 33.04 33.48
C HIS A 299 16.02 32.16 34.70
N ARG A 300 16.32 30.86 34.57
CA ARG A 300 17.18 30.08 35.50
C ARG A 300 17.47 28.68 34.97
N ASP A 301 18.70 28.24 35.21
CA ASP A 301 19.24 26.91 34.92
C ASP A 301 18.36 25.79 35.51
N VAL A 302 17.90 24.90 34.64
CA VAL A 302 17.48 23.54 34.98
C VAL A 302 18.02 22.62 33.91
N THR A 303 18.90 21.69 34.30
CA THR A 303 19.30 20.54 33.50
C THR A 303 18.09 19.63 33.32
N ASP A 304 17.37 19.80 32.22
CA ASP A 304 16.31 18.88 31.81
C ASP A 304 16.59 18.44 30.38
N SER A 305 16.56 17.13 30.16
CA SER A 305 16.87 16.50 28.87
C SER A 305 15.71 16.70 27.90
N HIS A 306 15.52 17.93 27.44
CA HIS A 306 14.55 18.26 26.41
C HIS A 306 15.16 18.05 25.03
N GLN A 307 14.79 16.96 24.36
CA GLN A 307 15.07 16.78 22.94
C GLN A 307 14.26 17.82 22.14
N THR A 308 14.94 18.56 21.26
CA THR A 308 14.29 19.55 20.40
C THR A 308 13.50 18.85 19.29
N LEU A 309 12.41 19.46 18.80
CA LEU A 309 11.58 18.91 17.70
C LEU A 309 12.41 18.44 16.47
N PRO A 310 13.48 19.13 16.04
CA PRO A 310 14.38 18.63 15.00
C PRO A 310 15.09 17.31 15.34
N ALA A 311 15.49 17.11 16.61
CA ALA A 311 16.15 15.87 17.05
C ALA A 311 15.20 14.67 17.03
N ILE A 312 13.91 14.89 17.28
CA ILE A 312 12.88 13.86 17.28
C ILE A 312 12.50 13.46 15.84
N VAL A 313 12.31 14.44 14.94
CA VAL A 313 12.12 14.18 13.51
C VAL A 313 13.28 13.36 12.96
N ASP A 314 14.52 13.70 13.33
CA ASP A 314 15.72 12.93 13.00
C ASP A 314 15.70 11.50 13.56
N GLU A 315 15.21 11.29 14.79
CA GLU A 315 15.06 9.93 15.34
C GLU A 315 13.99 9.11 14.62
N VAL A 316 12.84 9.70 14.30
CA VAL A 316 11.76 9.01 13.58
C VAL A 316 12.21 8.68 12.14
N GLU A 317 12.97 9.56 11.49
CA GLU A 317 13.61 9.28 10.19
C GLU A 317 14.61 8.15 10.29
N LYS A 318 15.47 8.16 11.32
CA LYS A 318 16.40 7.06 11.58
C LYS A 318 15.67 5.74 11.79
N VAL A 319 14.50 5.74 12.43
CA VAL A 319 13.67 4.54 12.59
C VAL A 319 13.10 4.07 11.25
N GLN A 320 12.60 4.98 10.40
CA GLN A 320 12.13 4.63 9.06
C GLN A 320 13.24 4.07 8.16
N CYS A 321 14.49 4.53 8.34
CA CYS A 321 15.64 4.01 7.60
C CYS A 321 16.06 2.60 8.02
N ARG A 322 15.51 2.01 9.09
CA ARG A 322 15.91 0.68 9.60
C ARG A 322 15.40 -0.50 8.75
N LEU A 323 14.68 -0.23 7.65
CA LEU A 323 14.11 -1.24 6.73
C LEU A 323 13.52 -2.43 7.52
N GLN A 324 12.65 -2.09 8.47
CA GLN A 324 11.99 -3.03 9.37
C GLN A 324 10.47 -2.82 9.33
N PRO A 325 9.82 -3.04 8.18
CA PRO A 325 8.38 -2.87 8.08
C PRO A 325 7.66 -3.90 8.95
N LYS A 326 6.57 -3.46 9.59
CA LYS A 326 5.78 -4.26 10.53
C LYS A 326 4.31 -4.23 10.14
N VAL A 327 3.57 -5.22 10.62
CA VAL A 327 2.11 -5.19 10.65
C VAL A 327 1.72 -4.30 11.84
N GLU A 328 0.93 -3.26 11.59
CA GLU A 328 0.58 -2.21 12.56
C GLU A 328 -0.89 -2.27 12.98
N GLY A 329 -1.69 -3.16 12.39
CA GLY A 329 -3.13 -3.27 12.68
C GLY A 329 -3.96 -2.23 11.92
N ARG A 330 -3.52 -1.87 10.71
CA ARG A 330 -4.24 -1.00 9.77
C ARG A 330 -5.47 -1.69 9.17
N ILE A 331 -5.46 -3.01 9.07
CA ILE A 331 -6.59 -3.79 8.54
C ILE A 331 -6.96 -4.89 9.54
N LEU A 332 -8.11 -4.73 10.17
CA LEU A 332 -8.57 -5.64 11.22
C LEU A 332 -9.77 -6.46 10.77
N ILE A 333 -9.77 -7.75 11.09
CA ILE A 333 -10.96 -8.61 10.95
C ILE A 333 -11.77 -8.47 12.24
N MET A 334 -13.06 -8.20 12.12
CA MET A 334 -13.95 -7.99 13.26
C MET A 334 -14.14 -9.30 14.04
N THR A 335 -13.50 -9.40 15.19
CA THR A 335 -13.76 -10.40 16.24
C THR A 335 -14.41 -9.71 17.44
N GLU A 336 -14.96 -10.46 18.39
CA GLU A 336 -15.52 -9.87 19.63
C GLU A 336 -14.48 -9.03 20.38
N GLU A 337 -13.24 -9.52 20.49
CA GLU A 337 -12.14 -8.81 21.13
C GLU A 337 -11.77 -7.50 20.40
N VAL A 338 -11.70 -7.55 19.06
CA VAL A 338 -11.41 -6.37 18.23
C VAL A 338 -12.54 -5.36 18.35
N HIS A 339 -13.79 -5.81 18.35
CA HIS A 339 -14.96 -4.94 18.51
C HIS A 339 -14.91 -4.20 19.85
N SER A 340 -14.75 -4.92 20.96
CA SER A 340 -14.67 -4.31 22.30
C SER A 340 -13.51 -3.31 22.40
N LYS A 341 -12.35 -3.64 21.81
CA LYS A 341 -11.20 -2.72 21.77
C LYS A 341 -11.53 -1.43 21.01
N LEU A 342 -12.09 -1.55 19.80
CA LEU A 342 -12.42 -0.40 18.96
C LEU A 342 -13.54 0.45 19.57
N GLU A 343 -14.52 -0.17 20.24
CA GLU A 343 -15.56 0.55 21.00
C GLU A 343 -14.96 1.38 22.15
N MET A 344 -14.03 0.80 22.90
CA MET A 344 -13.33 1.52 23.97
C MET A 344 -12.54 2.71 23.41
N GLU A 345 -11.73 2.48 22.37
CA GLU A 345 -10.95 3.55 21.71
C GLU A 345 -11.85 4.66 21.15
N ARG A 346 -13.03 4.31 20.65
CA ARG A 346 -14.03 5.27 20.15
C ARG A 346 -14.63 6.10 21.29
N ASN A 347 -15.02 5.45 22.38
CA ASN A 347 -15.60 6.12 23.54
C ASN A 347 -14.60 7.08 24.19
N ASP A 348 -13.34 6.65 24.33
CA ASP A 348 -12.27 7.50 24.87
C ASP A 348 -12.05 8.73 24.00
N PHE A 349 -12.01 8.57 22.67
CA PHE A 349 -11.89 9.69 21.73
C PHE A 349 -13.07 10.67 21.82
N CYS A 350 -14.30 10.17 21.92
CA CYS A 350 -15.49 11.00 22.09
C CYS A 350 -15.47 11.76 23.42
N ASN A 351 -15.06 11.10 24.51
CA ASN A 351 -14.95 11.72 25.83
C ASN A 351 -13.88 12.82 25.88
N CYS A 352 -12.76 12.65 25.17
CA CYS A 352 -11.74 13.70 25.02
C CYS A 352 -12.27 14.96 24.31
N LYS A 353 -13.22 14.84 23.36
CA LYS A 353 -13.83 16.00 22.71
C LYS A 353 -14.89 16.72 23.57
N VAL A 354 -15.44 16.08 24.60
CA VAL A 354 -16.54 16.62 25.43
C VAL A 354 -16.06 17.42 26.65
N ALA A 355 -14.77 17.37 26.99
CA ALA A 355 -14.18 18.16 28.08
C ALA A 355 -14.03 19.65 27.70
N ILE A 356 -15.15 20.37 27.60
CA ILE A 356 -15.18 21.84 27.55
C ILE A 356 -14.93 22.34 28.97
N ILE A 357 -13.73 22.89 29.22
CA ILE A 357 -13.41 23.58 30.47
C ILE A 357 -14.13 24.93 30.42
N TYR A 358 -15.16 25.10 31.25
CA TYR A 358 -15.74 26.43 31.49
C TYR A 358 -14.79 27.19 32.43
N GLU A 359 -14.05 28.16 31.90
CA GLU A 359 -13.46 29.21 32.74
C GLU A 359 -14.60 30.05 33.30
N THR A 360 -14.91 29.85 34.58
CA THR A 360 -15.70 30.81 35.35
C THR A 360 -14.76 31.96 35.73
N ASP A 361 -14.81 33.05 34.97
CA ASP A 361 -14.21 34.32 35.39
C ASP A 361 -14.87 34.76 36.69
N GLY A 362 -14.13 34.62 37.79
CA GLY A 362 -14.52 35.11 39.10
C GLY A 362 -14.48 36.64 39.11
N GLU A 363 -15.63 37.27 38.94
CA GLU A 363 -15.82 38.68 39.30
C GLU A 363 -15.66 38.84 40.82
N THR A 364 -14.49 39.29 41.26
CA THR A 364 -14.37 39.98 42.55
C THR A 364 -14.55 41.47 42.33
N ILE A 365 -15.76 41.96 42.61
CA ILE A 365 -16.07 43.37 42.80
C ILE A 365 -15.44 43.81 44.14
N PRO A 366 -14.56 44.82 44.19
CA PRO A 366 -14.24 45.45 45.45
C PRO A 366 -15.28 46.55 45.73
N VAL A 367 -16.00 46.35 46.83
CA VAL A 367 -16.79 47.39 47.49
C VAL A 367 -15.84 48.32 48.23
N MET A 368 -15.58 49.51 47.65
CA MET A 368 -15.59 50.87 48.23
C MET A 368 -14.72 51.83 47.44
#